data_AF-D0LLH0-F1
#
_entry.id   AF-D0LLH0-F1
#
_cell.length_a   1.000
_cell.length_b   1.000
_cell.length_c   1.000
_cell.angle_alpha   90.00
_cell.angle_beta   90.00
_cell.angle_gamma   90.00
#
_symmetry.space_group_name_H-M   'P 1'
#
loop_
_entity.id
_entity.type
_entity.pdbx_description
1 polymer ?
#
loop_
_entity_poly.entity_id
_entity_poly.type
_entity_poly.pdbx_seq_one_letter_code
_entity_poly.pdbx_strand_id
1 'polypeptide(L)'
;MYRKEVNEHSPLRILDKSIHGGLGKGNLGVVMARAGVGKTACLVQIGLDDLMRDRPVLHLTLEQSVEHVQSWYDALFDDLALQNDLEDQESERARLAAQRLIYSFSDHELWPERLEKTVAMFKKHLDFDPAAILVDGYDWAAHSVTENAAMIGAFKAYAKMLGAELWMTAQTHREGTGDHPNKVPPPCDAYANLIDVAVFLEPHGELVALRLLKDHGNAAPHDTRLNLHPDTLRLADSEDKNRNPRMPPSAFTLLSGGAEGAEACFGRCAEKWGLMELNFSFDGRTPKRTRGLVRLSDAELAQGAVSQVYMEAHMHRSYPATPLFQKTLQSIWHQVNTAQEVFTVGVLLEDGTVKGGTGWAAELARVWNKPVYVFDQERNAWFSWQEKEWVKEDAPVIKARRFTGTGTRYLSDQGRAAVEELFERSFGKQS
;
A
#
# COMPACT_ATOMS: atom_id res chain seq x y z
N MET A 1 22.79 16.79 12.34
CA MET A 1 21.75 17.62 13.01
C MET A 1 21.16 16.87 14.19
N TYR A 2 20.66 17.58 15.21
CA TYR A 2 19.95 16.94 16.33
C TYR A 2 18.50 16.64 15.95
N ARG A 3 17.93 15.57 16.51
CA ARG A 3 16.56 15.09 16.24
C ARG A 3 15.47 16.18 16.18
N LYS A 4 15.51 17.15 17.10
CA LYS A 4 14.52 18.25 17.15
C LYS A 4 14.59 19.14 15.90
N GLU A 5 15.78 19.38 15.37
CA GLU A 5 16.01 20.20 14.17
C GLU A 5 15.55 19.46 12.91
N VAL A 6 15.77 18.14 12.85
CA VAL A 6 15.29 17.29 11.75
C VAL A 6 13.77 17.28 11.66
N ASN A 7 13.10 17.22 12.82
CA ASN A 7 11.65 17.20 12.88
C ASN A 7 10.98 18.49 12.35
N GLU A 8 11.65 19.65 12.50
CA GLU A 8 11.16 20.95 11.98
C GLU A 8 11.10 21.02 10.45
N HIS A 9 11.80 20.13 9.75
CA HIS A 9 11.83 20.03 8.29
C HIS A 9 10.85 18.97 7.75
N SER A 10 10.07 18.30 8.61
CA SER A 10 9.12 17.28 8.18
C SER A 10 8.00 17.87 7.29
N PRO A 11 7.60 17.20 6.19
CA PRO A 11 6.42 17.54 5.39
C PRO A 11 5.15 17.74 6.22
N LEU A 12 5.04 17.00 7.33
CA LEU A 12 3.92 17.09 8.26
C LEU A 12 3.90 18.42 9.03
N ARG A 13 5.01 19.17 9.12
CA ARG A 13 5.01 20.53 9.69
C ARG A 13 4.21 21.50 8.82
N ILE A 14 4.21 21.31 7.50
CA ILE A 14 3.38 22.11 6.59
C ILE A 14 1.90 21.77 6.79
N LEU A 15 1.60 20.48 7.00
CA LEU A 15 0.26 20.05 7.36
C LEU A 15 -0.17 20.67 8.71
N ASP A 16 0.65 20.58 9.76
CA ASP A 16 0.39 21.15 11.10
C ASP A 16 0.14 22.65 11.07
N LYS A 17 0.90 23.40 10.27
CA LYS A 17 0.67 24.83 10.04
C LYS A 17 -0.68 25.08 9.36
N SER A 18 -1.12 24.17 8.51
CA SER A 18 -2.39 24.24 7.78
C SER A 18 -3.60 23.81 8.63
N ILE A 19 -3.39 22.99 9.69
CA ILE A 19 -4.42 22.55 10.66
C ILE A 19 -4.34 23.27 12.01
N HIS A 20 -3.85 24.51 12.01
CA HIS A 20 -3.82 25.38 13.20
C HIS A 20 -3.14 24.78 14.45
N GLY A 21 -2.05 24.02 14.28
CA GLY A 21 -1.24 23.50 15.39
C GLY A 21 -1.33 22.00 15.66
N GLY A 22 -1.87 21.23 14.72
CA GLY A 22 -1.90 19.75 14.76
C GLY A 22 -3.30 19.17 14.93
N LEU A 23 -3.38 17.84 15.07
CA LEU A 23 -4.66 17.17 15.34
C LEU A 23 -5.19 17.51 16.74
N GLY A 24 -4.34 17.53 17.75
CA GLY A 24 -4.74 17.83 19.13
C GLY A 24 -5.35 16.65 19.88
N LYS A 25 -5.19 16.66 21.20
CA LYS A 25 -5.55 15.54 22.09
C LYS A 25 -7.05 15.24 22.07
N GLY A 26 -7.40 13.97 21.90
CA GLY A 26 -8.78 13.48 21.86
C GLY A 26 -9.51 13.73 20.54
N ASN A 27 -8.82 14.26 19.53
CA ASN A 27 -9.37 14.46 18.19
C ASN A 27 -9.02 13.26 17.29
N LEU A 28 -9.86 13.07 16.28
CA LEU A 28 -9.76 12.02 15.27
C LEU A 28 -9.27 12.61 13.94
N GLY A 29 -8.08 12.17 13.53
CA GLY A 29 -7.54 12.39 12.19
C GLY A 29 -7.77 11.16 11.31
N VAL A 30 -8.17 11.36 10.05
CA VAL A 30 -8.36 10.25 9.11
C VAL A 30 -7.53 10.45 7.84
N VAL A 31 -6.73 9.45 7.50
CA VAL A 31 -5.97 9.37 6.24
C VAL A 31 -6.72 8.49 5.25
N MET A 32 -7.26 9.10 4.21
CA MET A 32 -8.11 8.45 3.22
C MET A 32 -7.35 8.30 1.91
N ALA A 33 -7.44 7.12 1.30
CA ALA A 33 -6.93 6.92 -0.05
C ALA A 33 -7.47 5.64 -0.69
N ARG A 34 -7.33 5.57 -2.01
CA ARG A 34 -7.52 4.33 -2.76
C ARG A 34 -6.49 3.27 -2.32
N ALA A 35 -6.73 2.01 -2.67
CA ALA A 35 -5.80 0.93 -2.39
C ALA A 35 -4.42 1.19 -3.04
N GLY A 36 -3.34 0.96 -2.29
CA GLY A 36 -1.96 1.06 -2.80
C GLY A 36 -1.37 2.48 -2.95
N VAL A 37 -2.07 3.54 -2.51
CA VAL A 37 -1.60 4.94 -2.66
C VAL A 37 -0.58 5.36 -1.59
N GLY A 38 -0.51 4.65 -0.45
CA GLY A 38 0.45 4.97 0.63
C GLY A 38 -0.16 5.38 1.98
N LYS A 39 -1.39 4.94 2.30
CA LYS A 39 -2.05 5.23 3.59
C LYS A 39 -1.19 4.85 4.79
N THR A 40 -0.67 3.62 4.79
CA THR A 40 0.24 3.12 5.84
C THR A 40 1.50 3.95 5.92
N ALA A 41 2.11 4.32 4.79
CA ALA A 41 3.28 5.21 4.76
C ALA A 41 2.98 6.52 5.50
N CYS A 42 1.82 7.12 5.23
CA CYS A 42 1.40 8.39 5.81
C CYS A 42 1.17 8.26 7.31
N LEU A 43 0.50 7.19 7.72
CA LEU A 43 0.26 6.91 9.12
C LEU A 43 1.57 6.64 9.88
N VAL A 44 2.49 5.89 9.28
CA VAL A 44 3.83 5.64 9.86
C VAL A 44 4.62 6.93 9.96
N GLN A 45 4.57 7.82 8.97
CA GLN A 45 5.20 9.14 9.06
C GLN A 45 4.65 9.99 10.20
N ILE A 46 3.32 10.00 10.40
CA ILE A 46 2.68 10.66 11.55
C ILE A 46 3.22 10.07 12.86
N GLY A 47 3.28 8.74 12.96
CA GLY A 47 3.87 8.09 14.13
C GLY A 47 5.35 8.40 14.33
N LEU A 48 6.14 8.44 13.26
CA LEU A 48 7.56 8.78 13.33
C LEU A 48 7.74 10.22 13.81
N ASP A 49 6.92 11.15 13.33
CA ASP A 49 6.90 12.54 13.75
C ASP A 49 6.64 12.69 15.26
N ASP A 50 5.70 11.94 15.81
CA ASP A 50 5.43 11.90 17.25
C ASP A 50 6.58 11.26 18.05
N LEU A 51 7.11 10.12 17.59
CA LEU A 51 8.25 9.47 18.24
C LEU A 51 9.49 10.38 18.27
N MET A 52 9.69 11.19 17.24
CA MET A 52 10.78 12.16 17.18
C MET A 52 10.62 13.32 18.18
N ARG A 53 9.41 13.51 18.72
CA ARG A 53 9.10 14.46 19.80
C ARG A 53 9.03 13.82 21.20
N ASP A 54 9.52 12.61 21.36
CA ASP A 54 9.39 11.83 22.59
C ASP A 54 7.93 11.56 23.01
N ARG A 55 7.02 11.46 22.02
CA ARG A 55 5.62 11.11 22.27
C ARG A 55 5.45 9.62 21.99
N PRO A 56 5.09 8.79 23.00
CA PRO A 56 4.90 7.36 22.79
C PRO A 56 3.77 7.07 21.81
N VAL A 57 3.99 6.12 20.90
CA VAL A 57 3.06 5.79 19.81
C VAL A 57 2.62 4.33 19.90
N LEU A 58 1.30 4.12 19.95
CA LEU A 58 0.69 2.81 19.73
C LEU A 58 0.20 2.71 18.29
N HIS A 59 0.74 1.78 17.51
CA HIS A 59 0.29 1.47 16.16
C HIS A 59 -0.45 0.13 16.15
N LEU A 60 -1.76 0.18 15.94
CA LEU A 60 -2.61 -0.98 15.73
C LEU A 60 -2.74 -1.26 14.24
N THR A 61 -2.36 -2.46 13.80
CA THR A 61 -2.50 -2.89 12.41
C THR A 61 -3.52 -4.01 12.31
N LEU A 62 -4.53 -3.81 11.45
CA LEU A 62 -5.64 -4.74 11.26
C LEU A 62 -5.49 -5.55 9.97
N GLU A 63 -4.82 -5.04 8.95
CA GLU A 63 -4.65 -5.77 7.68
C GLU A 63 -3.23 -6.34 7.49
N GLN A 64 -2.23 -5.78 8.16
CA GLN A 64 -0.83 -6.04 7.90
C GLN A 64 -0.17 -6.77 9.07
N SER A 65 0.96 -7.41 8.81
CA SER A 65 1.76 -8.01 9.89
C SER A 65 2.54 -6.96 10.65
N VAL A 66 2.87 -7.25 11.91
CA VAL A 66 3.71 -6.39 12.74
C VAL A 66 5.06 -6.13 12.08
N GLU A 67 5.66 -7.15 11.47
CA GLU A 67 6.95 -7.06 10.78
C GLU A 67 6.87 -6.12 9.57
N HIS A 68 5.76 -6.15 8.83
CA HIS A 68 5.57 -5.26 7.69
C HIS A 68 5.54 -3.79 8.13
N VAL A 69 4.74 -3.47 9.15
CA VAL A 69 4.65 -2.11 9.70
C VAL A 69 5.99 -1.68 10.32
N GLN A 70 6.67 -2.58 11.03
CA GLN A 70 8.01 -2.30 11.56
C GLN A 70 8.99 -1.94 10.45
N SER A 71 8.97 -2.67 9.34
CA SER A 71 9.86 -2.40 8.21
C SER A 71 9.60 -1.06 7.52
N TRP A 72 8.35 -0.58 7.55
CA TRP A 72 8.02 0.78 7.14
C TRP A 72 8.68 1.81 8.05
N TYR A 73 8.55 1.65 9.38
CA TYR A 73 9.20 2.56 10.32
C TYR A 73 10.71 2.58 10.14
N ASP A 74 11.33 1.40 9.99
CA ASP A 74 12.78 1.30 9.85
C ASP A 74 13.26 2.01 8.59
N ALA A 75 12.59 1.78 7.47
CA ALA A 75 12.95 2.39 6.20
C ALA A 75 12.72 3.90 6.18
N LEU A 76 11.60 4.38 6.73
CA LEU A 76 11.32 5.82 6.79
C LEU A 76 12.22 6.53 7.79
N PHE A 77 12.66 5.86 8.86
CA PHE A 77 13.69 6.39 9.75
C PHE A 77 15.06 6.47 9.08
N ASP A 78 15.51 5.40 8.41
CA ASP A 78 16.79 5.41 7.68
C ASP A 78 16.83 6.54 6.64
N ASP A 79 15.73 6.66 5.92
CA ASP A 79 15.51 7.69 4.91
C ASP A 79 15.60 9.10 5.50
N LEU A 80 14.97 9.34 6.65
CA LEU A 80 14.99 10.62 7.36
C LEU A 80 16.37 10.91 7.97
N ALA A 81 17.02 9.90 8.55
CA ALA A 81 18.31 10.02 9.20
C ALA A 81 19.42 10.36 8.20
N LEU A 82 19.39 9.72 7.02
CA LEU A 82 20.35 9.96 5.94
C LEU A 82 20.25 11.38 5.37
N GLN A 83 19.03 11.92 5.19
CA GLN A 83 18.84 13.23 4.57
C GLN A 83 19.27 14.40 5.45
N ASN A 84 19.17 14.23 6.77
CA ASN A 84 19.39 15.31 7.71
C ASN A 84 20.70 15.18 8.48
N ASP A 85 21.60 14.29 8.01
CA ASP A 85 22.85 13.92 8.68
C ASP A 85 22.61 13.73 10.19
N LEU A 86 21.62 12.90 10.53
CA LEU A 86 21.25 12.66 11.93
C LEU A 86 22.43 11.97 12.63
N GLU A 87 22.89 12.58 13.72
CA GLU A 87 23.95 12.03 14.56
C GLU A 87 23.42 10.89 15.43
N ASP A 88 24.28 9.95 15.82
CA ASP A 88 23.95 8.84 16.74
C ASP A 88 22.71 8.01 16.33
N GLN A 89 22.59 7.70 15.03
CA GLN A 89 21.42 7.02 14.45
C GLN A 89 21.02 5.73 15.17
N GLU A 90 21.98 4.92 15.64
CA GLU A 90 21.69 3.69 16.38
C GLU A 90 21.01 3.96 17.73
N SER A 91 21.50 4.98 18.46
CA SER A 91 20.91 5.39 19.74
C SER A 91 19.50 5.95 19.53
N GLU A 92 19.33 6.81 18.52
CA GLU A 92 18.02 7.36 18.21
C GLU A 92 17.04 6.27 17.76
N ARG A 93 17.47 5.34 16.91
CA ARG A 93 16.66 4.17 16.52
C ARG A 93 16.21 3.35 17.74
N ALA A 94 17.12 3.07 18.67
CA ALA A 94 16.81 2.32 19.88
C ALA A 94 15.79 3.06 20.76
N ARG A 95 15.91 4.39 20.88
CA ARG A 95 14.94 5.23 21.61
C ARG A 95 13.56 5.21 20.96
N LEU A 96 13.48 5.37 19.64
CA LEU A 96 12.24 5.31 18.88
C LEU A 96 11.55 3.96 19.05
N ALA A 97 12.31 2.86 18.97
CA ALA A 97 11.80 1.51 19.20
C ALA A 97 11.27 1.32 20.64
N ALA A 98 11.92 1.91 21.64
CA ALA A 98 11.50 1.83 23.04
C ALA A 98 10.19 2.58 23.34
N GLN A 99 9.87 3.63 22.56
CA GLN A 99 8.66 4.43 22.73
C GLN A 99 7.51 4.03 21.79
N ARG A 100 7.68 2.94 21.03
CA ARG A 100 6.68 2.47 20.06
C ARG A 100 6.22 1.06 20.39
N LEU A 101 4.91 0.85 20.40
CA LEU A 101 4.32 -0.48 20.35
C LEU A 101 3.57 -0.66 19.04
N ILE A 102 3.86 -1.76 18.32
CA ILE A 102 3.09 -2.18 17.15
C ILE A 102 2.33 -3.45 17.56
N TYR A 103 1.03 -3.46 17.35
CA TYR A 103 0.17 -4.57 17.78
C TYR A 103 -0.85 -4.93 16.70
N SER A 104 -1.08 -6.22 16.51
CA SER A 104 -2.04 -6.76 15.54
C SER A 104 -3.02 -7.71 16.23
N PHE A 105 -4.29 -7.67 15.83
CA PHE A 105 -5.30 -8.63 16.28
C PHE A 105 -5.40 -9.80 15.31
N SER A 106 -5.47 -11.03 15.83
CA SER A 106 -5.48 -12.26 15.02
C SER A 106 -6.74 -12.45 14.16
N ASP A 107 -7.84 -11.82 14.58
CA ASP A 107 -9.15 -11.81 13.93
C ASP A 107 -9.42 -10.48 13.18
N HIS A 108 -8.44 -9.57 13.15
CA HIS A 108 -8.51 -8.29 12.44
C HIS A 108 -9.63 -7.34 12.90
N GLU A 109 -10.33 -7.67 14.00
CA GLU A 109 -11.42 -6.85 14.54
C GLU A 109 -10.95 -5.94 15.68
N LEU A 110 -11.38 -4.68 15.63
CA LEU A 110 -11.14 -3.70 16.68
C LEU A 110 -12.45 -3.18 17.26
N TRP A 111 -12.69 -3.51 18.53
CA TRP A 111 -13.81 -3.00 19.33
C TRP A 111 -13.30 -2.02 20.40
N PRO A 112 -14.07 -1.02 20.82
CA PRO A 112 -13.66 -0.06 21.86
C PRO A 112 -13.14 -0.73 23.14
N GLU A 113 -13.86 -1.71 23.67
CA GLU A 113 -13.47 -2.42 24.89
C GLU A 113 -12.16 -3.20 24.71
N ARG A 114 -11.87 -3.62 23.47
CA ARG A 114 -10.63 -4.32 23.14
C ARG A 114 -9.45 -3.35 23.09
N LEU A 115 -9.63 -2.16 22.51
CA LEU A 115 -8.64 -1.09 22.57
C LEU A 115 -8.33 -0.75 24.02
N GLU A 116 -9.37 -0.54 24.83
CA GLU A 116 -9.24 -0.20 26.26
C GLU A 116 -8.46 -1.26 27.04
N LYS A 117 -8.82 -2.54 26.89
CA LYS A 117 -8.11 -3.66 27.53
C LYS A 117 -6.65 -3.74 27.08
N THR A 118 -6.39 -3.49 25.80
CA THR A 118 -5.04 -3.56 25.23
C THR A 118 -4.16 -2.45 25.80
N VAL A 119 -4.63 -1.20 25.79
CA VAL A 119 -3.88 -0.07 26.36
C VAL A 119 -3.72 -0.24 27.88
N ALA A 120 -4.75 -0.68 28.60
CA ALA A 120 -4.65 -0.95 30.04
C ALA A 120 -3.62 -2.04 30.37
N MET A 121 -3.52 -3.09 29.54
CA MET A 121 -2.49 -4.12 29.65
C MET A 121 -1.09 -3.53 29.49
N PHE A 122 -0.87 -2.72 28.45
CA PHE A 122 0.43 -2.07 28.22
C PHE A 122 0.79 -1.10 29.33
N LYS A 123 -0.16 -0.31 29.82
CA LYS A 123 0.08 0.59 30.95
C LYS A 123 0.46 -0.18 32.21
N LYS A 124 -0.25 -1.28 32.51
CA LYS A 124 -0.03 -2.08 33.72
C LYS A 124 1.30 -2.84 33.70
N HIS A 125 1.70 -3.37 32.55
CA HIS A 125 2.82 -4.31 32.44
C HIS A 125 4.10 -3.71 31.85
N LEU A 126 3.98 -2.62 31.09
CA LEU A 126 5.09 -1.97 30.39
C LEU A 126 5.27 -0.49 30.77
N ASP A 127 4.42 0.04 31.67
CA ASP A 127 4.30 1.48 31.98
C ASP A 127 4.13 2.37 30.73
N PHE A 128 3.54 1.80 29.68
CA PHE A 128 3.38 2.48 28.40
C PHE A 128 2.06 3.25 28.36
N ASP A 129 2.13 4.54 28.05
CA ASP A 129 0.98 5.46 27.94
C ASP A 129 1.05 6.20 26.59
N PRO A 130 0.20 5.84 25.61
CA PRO A 130 0.32 6.40 24.27
C PRO A 130 -0.12 7.87 24.23
N ALA A 131 0.73 8.72 23.65
CA ALA A 131 0.38 10.08 23.29
C ALA A 131 -0.27 10.18 21.89
N ALA A 132 -0.12 9.12 21.08
CA ALA A 132 -0.83 8.93 19.83
C ALA A 132 -1.18 7.45 19.62
N ILE A 133 -2.39 7.21 19.11
CA ILE A 133 -2.93 5.91 18.74
C ILE A 133 -3.18 5.95 17.24
N LEU A 134 -2.53 5.05 16.51
CA LEU A 134 -2.65 4.90 15.07
C LEU A 134 -3.37 3.59 14.77
N VAL A 135 -4.44 3.62 13.97
CA VAL A 135 -5.20 2.43 13.56
C VAL A 135 -5.13 2.30 12.05
N ASP A 136 -4.40 1.30 11.57
CA ASP A 136 -4.25 1.01 10.15
C ASP A 136 -5.14 -0.16 9.71
N GLY A 137 -5.96 0.06 8.69
CA GLY A 137 -6.83 -0.97 8.10
C GLY A 137 -8.18 -1.11 8.78
N TYR A 138 -8.71 -0.06 9.40
CA TYR A 138 -10.07 -0.09 9.97
C TYR A 138 -11.12 -0.20 8.86
N ASP A 139 -12.08 -1.11 9.02
CA ASP A 139 -13.20 -1.25 8.08
C ASP A 139 -14.36 -0.32 8.47
N TRP A 140 -14.47 0.79 7.73
CA TRP A 140 -15.50 1.81 7.90
C TRP A 140 -16.89 1.40 7.39
N ALA A 141 -17.01 0.23 6.76
CA ALA A 141 -18.25 -0.30 6.19
C ALA A 141 -18.66 -1.67 6.75
N ALA A 142 -17.90 -2.26 7.67
CA ALA A 142 -18.17 -3.58 8.25
C ALA A 142 -19.50 -3.68 9.01
N HIS A 143 -19.96 -2.60 9.62
CA HIS A 143 -21.15 -2.56 10.47
C HIS A 143 -22.16 -1.52 9.99
N SER A 144 -23.37 -1.54 10.57
CA SER A 144 -24.35 -0.49 10.28
C SER A 144 -23.79 0.90 10.63
N VAL A 145 -24.24 1.93 9.91
CA VAL A 145 -23.78 3.32 10.12
C VAL A 145 -23.91 3.75 11.59
N THR A 146 -25.00 3.37 12.25
CA THR A 146 -25.23 3.71 13.67
C THR A 146 -24.26 3.01 14.61
N GLU A 147 -24.03 1.70 14.42
CA GLU A 147 -23.07 0.94 15.23
C GLU A 147 -21.65 1.45 15.02
N ASN A 148 -21.27 1.70 13.77
CA ASN A 148 -19.93 2.16 13.45
C ASN A 148 -19.69 3.59 13.98
N ALA A 149 -20.67 4.48 13.87
CA ALA A 149 -20.60 5.81 14.49
C ALA A 149 -20.44 5.74 16.01
N ALA A 150 -21.13 4.80 16.68
CA ALA A 150 -20.98 4.59 18.11
C ALA A 150 -19.56 4.10 18.47
N MET A 151 -19.01 3.15 17.71
CA MET A 151 -17.64 2.66 17.91
C MET A 151 -16.60 3.77 17.69
N ILE A 152 -16.70 4.52 16.60
CA ILE A 152 -15.80 5.66 16.30
C ILE A 152 -15.89 6.71 17.42
N GLY A 153 -17.10 7.03 17.88
CA GLY A 153 -17.32 7.93 19.00
C GLY A 153 -16.66 7.43 20.29
N ALA A 154 -16.75 6.12 20.57
CA ALA A 154 -16.12 5.51 21.73
C ALA A 154 -14.58 5.53 21.64
N PHE A 155 -13.99 5.22 20.47
CA PHE A 155 -12.54 5.36 20.26
C PHE A 155 -12.07 6.79 20.51
N LYS A 156 -12.78 7.78 19.97
CA LYS A 156 -12.47 9.20 20.17
C LYS A 156 -12.57 9.60 21.64
N ALA A 157 -13.61 9.15 22.34
CA ALA A 157 -13.78 9.42 23.77
C ALA A 157 -12.66 8.78 24.62
N TYR A 158 -12.24 7.56 24.28
CA TYR A 158 -11.15 6.88 24.97
C TYR A 158 -9.80 7.56 24.72
N ALA A 159 -9.49 7.92 23.47
CA ALA A 159 -8.29 8.70 23.14
C ALA A 159 -8.26 10.03 23.90
N LYS A 160 -9.40 10.71 24.02
CA LYS A 160 -9.54 11.93 24.83
C LYS A 160 -9.25 11.70 26.31
N MET A 161 -9.75 10.59 26.88
CA MET A 161 -9.48 10.23 28.28
C MET A 161 -7.99 9.99 28.54
N LEU A 162 -7.28 9.37 27.59
CA LEU A 162 -5.83 9.17 27.64
C LEU A 162 -5.04 10.46 27.37
N GLY A 163 -5.69 11.50 26.82
CA GLY A 163 -4.99 12.67 26.31
C GLY A 163 -4.13 12.35 25.07
N ALA A 164 -4.52 11.32 24.31
CA ALA A 164 -3.85 10.86 23.10
C ALA A 164 -4.51 11.45 21.85
N GLU A 165 -3.74 11.59 20.77
CA GLU A 165 -4.26 11.77 19.42
C GLU A 165 -4.74 10.43 18.84
N LEU A 166 -5.79 10.43 18.03
CA LEU A 166 -6.27 9.24 17.32
C LEU A 166 -6.19 9.44 15.81
N TRP A 167 -5.39 8.63 15.14
CA TRP A 167 -5.32 8.59 13.68
C TRP A 167 -5.80 7.25 13.15
N MET A 168 -6.62 7.29 12.11
CA MET A 168 -7.15 6.08 11.46
C MET A 168 -6.95 6.15 9.95
N THR A 169 -6.67 5.03 9.29
CA THR A 169 -6.71 4.96 7.82
C THR A 169 -8.09 4.55 7.34
N ALA A 170 -8.44 4.99 6.14
CA ALA A 170 -9.68 4.62 5.47
C ALA A 170 -9.43 4.33 3.99
N GLN A 171 -9.90 3.18 3.53
CA GLN A 171 -9.88 2.85 2.11
C GLN A 171 -11.09 3.47 1.41
N THR A 172 -10.83 4.18 0.30
CA THR A 172 -11.88 4.74 -0.54
C THR A 172 -11.91 4.04 -1.91
N HIS A 173 -13.07 4.08 -2.56
CA HIS A 173 -13.29 3.48 -3.87
C HIS A 173 -13.59 4.54 -4.93
N ARG A 174 -13.16 4.28 -6.18
CA ARG A 174 -13.27 5.25 -7.28
C ARG A 174 -14.72 5.66 -7.56
N GLU A 175 -15.64 4.70 -7.52
CA GLU A 175 -17.07 4.93 -7.82
C GLU A 175 -17.73 5.94 -6.88
N GLY A 176 -17.35 5.96 -5.59
CA GLY A 176 -17.93 6.87 -4.59
C GLY A 176 -17.14 8.16 -4.35
N THR A 177 -15.84 8.18 -4.66
CA THR A 177 -14.96 9.32 -4.34
C THR A 177 -14.83 10.32 -5.50
N GLY A 178 -14.98 9.85 -6.74
CA GLY A 178 -14.53 10.60 -7.92
C GLY A 178 -13.01 10.73 -7.96
N ASP A 179 -12.50 11.55 -8.88
CA ASP A 179 -11.05 11.71 -9.11
C ASP A 179 -10.40 12.75 -8.20
N HIS A 180 -11.11 13.82 -7.85
CA HIS A 180 -10.58 14.93 -7.05
C HIS A 180 -11.57 15.33 -5.95
N PRO A 181 -11.71 14.55 -4.85
CA PRO A 181 -12.64 14.89 -3.79
C PRO A 181 -12.28 16.24 -3.16
N ASN A 182 -13.30 17.02 -2.79
CA ASN A 182 -13.17 18.32 -2.11
C ASN A 182 -13.86 18.34 -0.73
N LYS A 183 -14.38 17.18 -0.31
CA LYS A 183 -15.03 16.90 0.97
C LYS A 183 -14.69 15.47 1.35
N VAL A 184 -14.84 15.13 2.62
CA VAL A 184 -14.70 13.76 3.13
C VAL A 184 -15.52 12.79 2.26
N PRO A 185 -14.89 11.84 1.54
CA PRO A 185 -15.59 10.91 0.67
C PRO A 185 -16.10 9.66 1.42
N PRO A 186 -16.99 8.88 0.81
CA PRO A 186 -17.36 7.55 1.30
C PRO A 186 -16.15 6.62 1.46
N PRO A 187 -16.15 5.74 2.48
CA PRO A 187 -17.23 5.53 3.46
C PRO A 187 -17.24 6.53 4.65
N CYS A 188 -16.26 7.44 4.72
CA CYS A 188 -16.06 8.32 5.88
C CYS A 188 -17.04 9.50 5.94
N ASP A 189 -17.69 9.84 4.83
CA ASP A 189 -18.68 10.92 4.74
C ASP A 189 -19.84 10.75 5.73
N ALA A 190 -20.28 9.51 5.96
CA ALA A 190 -21.29 9.15 6.95
C ALA A 190 -20.91 9.53 8.40
N TYR A 191 -19.62 9.69 8.68
CA TYR A 191 -19.06 9.97 10.00
C TYR A 191 -18.35 11.33 10.06
N ALA A 192 -18.58 12.21 9.08
CA ALA A 192 -17.87 13.48 8.95
C ALA A 192 -17.95 14.37 10.20
N ASN A 193 -18.98 14.25 11.04
CA ASN A 193 -19.10 15.00 12.30
C ASN A 193 -18.19 14.48 13.42
N LEU A 194 -17.73 13.23 13.36
CA LEU A 194 -16.82 12.63 14.33
C LEU A 194 -15.35 12.87 13.96
N ILE A 195 -15.07 13.01 12.67
CA ILE A 195 -13.73 13.26 12.11
C ILE A 195 -13.37 14.74 12.32
N ASP A 196 -12.28 15.05 12.99
CA ASP A 196 -11.83 16.44 13.17
C ASP A 196 -10.94 16.85 12.00
N VAL A 197 -9.93 16.05 11.66
CA VAL A 197 -9.04 16.32 10.52
C VAL A 197 -9.18 15.21 9.49
N ALA A 198 -9.33 15.57 8.22
CA ALA A 198 -9.47 14.59 7.14
C ALA A 198 -8.47 14.90 6.04
N VAL A 199 -7.56 13.96 5.78
CA VAL A 199 -6.51 14.06 4.76
C VAL A 199 -6.78 13.03 3.68
N PHE A 200 -6.65 13.43 2.41
CA PHE A 200 -6.80 12.55 1.27
C PHE A 200 -5.50 12.47 0.48
N LEU A 201 -5.06 11.24 0.22
CA LEU A 201 -3.91 10.97 -0.64
C LEU A 201 -4.40 10.69 -2.05
N GLU A 202 -4.02 11.56 -2.98
CA GLU A 202 -4.44 11.53 -4.36
C GLU A 202 -3.26 11.15 -5.27
N PRO A 203 -3.34 10.06 -6.04
CA PRO A 203 -2.29 9.73 -7.01
C PRO A 203 -2.11 10.83 -8.05
N HIS A 204 -0.88 11.29 -8.24
CA HIS A 204 -0.52 12.33 -9.20
C HIS A 204 0.75 11.96 -9.97
N GLY A 205 0.60 11.17 -11.04
CA GLY A 205 1.74 10.61 -11.78
C GLY A 205 2.55 9.64 -10.91
N GLU A 206 3.85 9.91 -10.77
CA GLU A 206 4.75 9.16 -9.87
C GLU A 206 4.72 9.66 -8.42
N LEU A 207 3.97 10.74 -8.16
CA LEU A 207 3.84 11.37 -6.85
C LEU A 207 2.42 11.15 -6.27
N VAL A 208 2.25 11.54 -5.02
CA VAL A 208 0.99 11.52 -4.27
C VAL A 208 0.74 12.93 -3.75
N ALA A 209 -0.35 13.55 -4.15
CA ALA A 209 -0.79 14.80 -3.58
C ALA A 209 -1.54 14.54 -2.26
N LEU A 210 -1.00 15.05 -1.15
CA LEU A 210 -1.69 15.12 0.13
C LEU A 210 -2.59 16.35 0.14
N ARG A 211 -3.88 16.13 0.35
CA ARG A 211 -4.92 17.16 0.35
C ARG A 211 -5.68 17.18 1.67
N LEU A 212 -5.81 18.36 2.26
CA LEU A 212 -6.63 18.57 3.44
C LEU A 212 -8.09 18.76 3.01
N LEU A 213 -8.97 17.84 3.41
CA LEU A 213 -10.40 17.86 3.08
C LEU A 213 -11.27 18.41 4.22
N LYS A 214 -10.77 18.35 5.46
CA LYS A 214 -11.43 18.89 6.64
C LYS A 214 -10.38 19.26 7.69
N ASP A 215 -10.61 20.38 8.36
CA ASP A 215 -9.81 20.86 9.48
C ASP A 215 -10.70 21.34 10.63
N HIS A 216 -10.88 20.50 11.65
CA HIS A 216 -11.74 20.76 12.81
C HIS A 216 -13.15 21.23 12.41
N GLY A 217 -13.51 22.47 12.72
CA GLY A 217 -14.78 23.09 12.33
C GLY A 217 -14.84 23.55 10.88
N ASN A 218 -13.71 23.59 10.17
CA ASN A 218 -13.59 24.01 8.78
C ASN A 218 -13.77 22.81 7.83
N ALA A 219 -14.97 22.69 7.26
CA ALA A 219 -15.34 21.58 6.37
C ALA A 219 -14.79 21.71 4.93
N ALA A 220 -14.14 22.82 4.58
CA ALA A 220 -13.56 23.06 3.27
C ALA A 220 -12.34 23.99 3.39
N PRO A 221 -11.23 23.51 3.99
CA PRO A 221 -10.02 24.30 4.12
C PRO A 221 -9.46 24.68 2.74
N HIS A 222 -8.63 25.73 2.71
CA HIS A 222 -7.96 26.13 1.48
C HIS A 222 -7.20 24.93 0.89
N ASP A 223 -7.25 24.80 -0.44
CA ASP A 223 -6.71 23.66 -1.17
C ASP A 223 -5.19 23.56 -0.97
N THR A 224 -4.82 22.87 0.10
CA THR A 224 -3.45 22.61 0.50
C THR A 224 -3.04 21.35 -0.24
N ARG A 225 -2.17 21.50 -1.24
CA ARG A 225 -1.64 20.39 -2.02
C ARG A 225 -0.16 20.26 -1.76
N LEU A 226 0.22 19.18 -1.07
CA LEU A 226 1.62 18.82 -0.89
C LEU A 226 1.90 17.63 -1.80
N ASN A 227 2.78 17.80 -2.78
CA ASN A 227 3.19 16.69 -3.64
C ASN A 227 4.24 15.89 -2.89
N LEU A 228 3.98 14.61 -2.71
CA LEU A 228 4.80 13.72 -1.91
C LEU A 228 5.26 12.50 -2.72
N HIS A 229 6.43 11.96 -2.43
CA HIS A 229 6.80 10.64 -2.96
C HIS A 229 5.90 9.55 -2.33
N PRO A 230 5.33 8.60 -3.08
CA PRO A 230 4.37 7.62 -2.54
C PRO A 230 4.94 6.75 -1.42
N ASP A 231 6.24 6.44 -1.51
CA ASP A 231 6.90 5.48 -0.63
C ASP A 231 7.54 6.12 0.60
N THR A 232 7.91 7.40 0.52
CA THR A 232 8.55 8.12 1.62
C THR A 232 7.69 9.21 2.20
N LEU A 233 6.72 9.66 1.42
CA LEU A 233 5.92 10.85 1.66
C LEU A 233 6.75 12.11 1.95
N ARG A 234 7.96 12.17 1.39
CA ARG A 234 8.77 13.38 1.31
C ARG A 234 8.11 14.39 0.40
N LEU A 235 8.26 15.68 0.70
CA LEU A 235 7.94 16.75 -0.24
C LEU A 235 8.76 16.55 -1.50
N ALA A 236 8.08 16.48 -2.64
CA ALA A 236 8.72 16.49 -3.93
C ALA A 236 9.18 17.92 -4.21
N ASP A 237 10.46 18.21 -3.93
CA ASP A 237 11.10 19.44 -4.40
C ASP A 237 11.59 19.27 -5.85
N SER A 238 11.78 20.38 -6.55
CA SER A 238 12.15 20.40 -7.97
C SER A 238 13.49 19.70 -8.31
N GLU A 239 14.32 19.40 -7.30
CA GLU A 239 15.64 18.78 -7.45
C GLU A 239 15.70 17.30 -7.03
N ASP A 240 14.68 16.74 -6.36
CA ASP A 240 14.76 15.41 -5.73
C ASP A 240 14.20 14.26 -6.60
N LYS A 241 14.47 14.33 -7.92
CA LYS A 241 13.91 13.36 -8.89
C LYS A 241 14.49 11.95 -8.85
N ASN A 242 15.43 11.62 -7.95
CA ASN A 242 16.26 10.42 -8.19
C ASN A 242 16.76 9.60 -7.00
N ARG A 243 16.14 9.68 -5.81
CA ARG A 243 16.46 8.73 -4.72
C ARG A 243 15.20 8.18 -4.06
N ASN A 244 14.62 7.13 -4.66
CA ASN A 244 13.77 6.21 -3.90
C ASN A 244 14.64 5.55 -2.83
N PRO A 245 14.30 5.62 -1.54
CA PRO A 245 15.05 4.88 -0.53
C PRO A 245 14.98 3.39 -0.83
N ARG A 246 16.06 2.72 -0.47
CA ARG A 246 16.15 1.28 -0.57
C ARG A 246 15.30 0.66 0.52
N MET A 247 14.05 0.42 0.18
CA MET A 247 13.08 -0.22 1.06
C MET A 247 13.49 -1.68 1.36
N PRO A 248 13.32 -2.16 2.59
CA PRO A 248 13.58 -3.56 2.91
C PRO A 248 12.60 -4.46 2.14
N PRO A 249 12.94 -5.72 1.83
CA PRO A 249 12.07 -6.59 1.05
C PRO A 249 10.67 -6.77 1.67
N SER A 250 10.56 -6.79 2.99
CA SER A 250 9.27 -6.88 3.70
C SER A 250 8.31 -5.72 3.42
N ALA A 251 8.82 -4.58 2.94
CA ALA A 251 8.05 -3.43 2.51
C ALA A 251 7.28 -3.68 1.19
N PHE A 252 7.65 -4.71 0.42
CA PHE A 252 7.07 -5.02 -0.88
C PHE A 252 5.98 -6.10 -0.77
N THR A 253 4.98 -6.01 -1.64
CA THR A 253 3.88 -6.96 -1.79
C THR A 253 3.81 -7.44 -3.23
N LEU A 254 4.01 -8.74 -3.42
CA LEU A 254 3.70 -9.44 -4.66
C LEU A 254 2.18 -9.62 -4.79
N LEU A 255 1.61 -9.19 -5.91
CA LEU A 255 0.23 -9.45 -6.30
C LEU A 255 0.23 -10.54 -7.38
N SER A 256 -0.47 -11.65 -7.15
CA SER A 256 -0.45 -12.79 -8.07
C SER A 256 -1.74 -13.61 -8.02
N GLY A 257 -1.88 -14.59 -8.89
CA GLY A 257 -3.01 -15.53 -8.91
C GLY A 257 -2.73 -16.86 -8.19
N GLY A 258 -1.50 -17.05 -7.69
CA GLY A 258 -1.07 -18.25 -6.97
C GLY A 258 -1.09 -19.55 -7.76
N ALA A 259 -1.18 -19.52 -9.10
CA ALA A 259 -1.22 -20.71 -9.94
C ALA A 259 0.14 -21.41 -10.06
N GLU A 260 0.09 -22.64 -10.59
CA GLU A 260 1.29 -23.36 -11.01
C GLU A 260 2.03 -22.63 -12.14
N GLY A 261 3.36 -22.84 -12.20
CA GLY A 261 4.25 -22.21 -13.17
C GLY A 261 4.87 -20.93 -12.64
N ALA A 262 4.77 -19.85 -13.43
CA ALA A 262 5.39 -18.57 -13.13
C ALA A 262 4.90 -17.94 -11.82
N GLU A 263 3.59 -17.92 -11.57
CA GLU A 263 3.00 -17.35 -10.34
C GLU A 263 3.56 -18.04 -9.08
N ALA A 264 3.64 -19.38 -9.09
CA ALA A 264 4.27 -20.13 -8.01
C ALA A 264 5.77 -19.82 -7.84
N CYS A 265 6.48 -19.49 -8.93
CA CYS A 265 7.89 -19.09 -8.91
C CYS A 265 8.08 -17.70 -8.30
N PHE A 266 7.31 -16.71 -8.74
CA PHE A 266 7.27 -15.38 -8.14
C PHE A 266 6.99 -15.47 -6.64
N GLY A 267 5.99 -16.25 -6.23
CA GLY A 267 5.66 -16.41 -4.82
C GLY A 267 6.76 -17.13 -4.01
N ARG A 268 7.45 -18.15 -4.57
CA ARG A 268 8.62 -18.74 -3.90
C ARG A 268 9.75 -17.71 -3.69
N CYS A 269 9.98 -16.85 -4.68
CA CYS A 269 10.98 -15.80 -4.55
C CYS A 269 10.56 -14.74 -3.53
N ALA A 270 9.28 -14.31 -3.56
CA ALA A 270 8.73 -13.38 -2.58
C ALA A 270 8.90 -13.91 -1.16
N GLU A 271 8.52 -15.16 -0.91
CA GLU A 271 8.72 -15.83 0.38
C GLU A 271 10.20 -15.91 0.78
N LYS A 272 11.08 -16.34 -0.13
CA LYS A 272 12.53 -16.45 0.11
C LYS A 272 13.14 -15.11 0.54
N TRP A 273 12.74 -14.02 -0.09
CA TRP A 273 13.28 -12.69 0.16
C TRP A 273 12.53 -11.92 1.26
N GLY A 274 11.44 -12.48 1.81
CA GLY A 274 10.70 -11.89 2.93
C GLY A 274 9.63 -10.87 2.54
N LEU A 275 9.19 -10.87 1.28
CA LEU A 275 8.10 -10.02 0.79
C LEU A 275 6.74 -10.52 1.31
N MET A 276 5.75 -9.63 1.30
CA MET A 276 4.34 -10.00 1.40
C MET A 276 3.84 -10.58 0.08
N GLU A 277 2.86 -11.47 0.13
CA GLU A 277 2.18 -12.01 -1.05
C GLU A 277 0.67 -11.81 -0.88
N LEU A 278 -0.02 -11.39 -1.93
CA LEU A 278 -1.48 -11.48 -2.06
C LEU A 278 -1.80 -12.30 -3.30
N ASN A 279 -2.35 -13.48 -3.08
CA ASN A 279 -2.71 -14.44 -4.12
C ASN A 279 -4.23 -14.42 -4.32
N PHE A 280 -4.70 -13.77 -5.40
CA PHE A 280 -6.12 -13.64 -5.70
C PHE A 280 -6.64 -14.90 -6.40
N SER A 281 -7.58 -15.59 -5.76
CA SER A 281 -8.26 -16.76 -6.31
C SER A 281 -9.77 -16.67 -6.04
N PHE A 282 -10.51 -17.68 -6.50
CA PHE A 282 -11.96 -17.78 -6.34
C PHE A 282 -12.36 -19.26 -6.30
N ASP A 283 -13.60 -19.52 -5.90
CA ASP A 283 -14.10 -20.88 -5.79
C ASP A 283 -14.22 -21.57 -7.16
N GLY A 284 -13.74 -22.81 -7.23
CA GLY A 284 -13.59 -23.55 -8.48
C GLY A 284 -12.19 -23.49 -9.10
N ARG A 285 -11.25 -22.75 -8.48
CA ARG A 285 -9.83 -22.75 -8.86
C ARG A 285 -8.97 -23.18 -7.67
N THR A 286 -8.14 -24.20 -7.87
CA THR A 286 -7.17 -24.66 -6.85
C THR A 286 -5.84 -23.92 -7.05
N PRO A 287 -5.46 -23.00 -6.17
CA PRO A 287 -4.17 -22.32 -6.26
C PRO A 287 -3.04 -23.26 -5.79
N LYS A 288 -1.86 -23.12 -6.39
CA LYS A 288 -0.64 -23.81 -5.97
C LYS A 288 -0.03 -23.15 -4.73
N ARG A 289 -0.16 -21.83 -4.60
CA ARG A 289 0.28 -21.06 -3.43
C ARG A 289 -0.93 -20.64 -2.59
N THR A 290 -0.85 -20.84 -1.28
CA THR A 290 -1.91 -20.51 -0.32
C THR A 290 -1.53 -19.37 0.63
N ARG A 291 -0.27 -18.95 0.65
CA ARG A 291 0.21 -17.81 1.43
C ARG A 291 -0.44 -16.53 0.92
N GLY A 292 -1.05 -15.74 1.82
CA GLY A 292 -1.75 -14.51 1.46
C GLY A 292 -2.91 -14.72 0.48
N LEU A 293 -3.57 -15.88 0.54
CA LEU A 293 -4.70 -16.20 -0.34
C LEU A 293 -5.88 -15.26 -0.06
N VAL A 294 -6.30 -14.51 -1.08
CA VAL A 294 -7.51 -13.70 -1.09
C VAL A 294 -8.54 -14.43 -1.94
N ARG A 295 -9.61 -14.93 -1.31
CA ARG A 295 -10.74 -15.56 -2.02
C ARG A 295 -11.76 -14.49 -2.40
N LEU A 296 -11.78 -14.14 -3.68
CA LEU A 296 -12.72 -13.18 -4.24
C LEU A 296 -14.12 -13.79 -4.32
N SER A 297 -15.09 -13.07 -3.76
CA SER A 297 -16.52 -13.31 -3.96
C SER A 297 -16.96 -12.98 -5.39
N ASP A 298 -18.14 -13.44 -5.79
CA ASP A 298 -18.72 -13.10 -7.10
C ASP A 298 -18.91 -11.57 -7.27
N ALA A 299 -19.22 -10.85 -6.20
CA ALA A 299 -19.36 -9.39 -6.21
C ALA A 299 -18.00 -8.69 -6.43
N GLU A 300 -16.94 -9.16 -5.79
CA GLU A 300 -15.59 -8.62 -6.01
C GLU A 300 -15.07 -8.96 -7.41
N LEU A 301 -15.31 -10.19 -7.90
CA LEU A 301 -14.96 -10.58 -9.27
C LEU A 301 -15.66 -9.70 -10.31
N ALA A 302 -16.91 -9.31 -10.08
CA ALA A 302 -17.66 -8.44 -10.97
C ALA A 302 -17.01 -7.05 -11.17
N GLN A 303 -16.23 -6.55 -10.21
CA GLN A 303 -15.48 -5.29 -10.35
C GLN A 303 -14.42 -5.36 -11.47
N GLY A 304 -13.88 -6.55 -11.73
CA GLY A 304 -12.94 -6.81 -12.81
C GLY A 304 -13.60 -7.28 -14.11
N ALA A 305 -14.91 -7.09 -14.28
CA ALA A 305 -15.63 -7.54 -15.47
C ALA A 305 -15.11 -6.85 -16.74
N VAL A 306 -14.88 -7.64 -17.78
CA VAL A 306 -14.38 -7.18 -19.08
C VAL A 306 -15.32 -7.66 -20.17
N SER A 307 -15.71 -6.75 -21.08
CA SER A 307 -16.52 -7.16 -22.23
C SER A 307 -15.67 -7.97 -23.22
N GLN A 308 -16.29 -8.97 -23.86
CA GLN A 308 -15.61 -9.79 -24.85
C GLN A 308 -15.11 -8.95 -26.05
N VAL A 309 -15.91 -7.97 -26.47
CA VAL A 309 -15.55 -7.02 -27.54
C VAL A 309 -14.28 -6.24 -27.18
N TYR A 310 -14.16 -5.79 -25.94
CA TYR A 310 -12.97 -5.08 -25.48
C TYR A 310 -11.73 -5.98 -25.53
N MET A 311 -11.85 -7.23 -25.07
CA MET A 311 -10.73 -8.17 -25.11
C MET A 311 -10.31 -8.52 -26.53
N GLU A 312 -11.24 -8.80 -27.43
CA GLU A 312 -10.93 -9.14 -28.82
C GLU A 312 -10.23 -7.97 -29.53
N ALA A 313 -10.66 -6.73 -29.25
CA ALA A 313 -10.05 -5.52 -29.78
C ALA A 313 -8.59 -5.30 -29.31
N HIS A 314 -8.26 -5.65 -28.06
CA HIS A 314 -6.93 -5.39 -27.49
C HIS A 314 -5.99 -6.60 -27.56
N MET A 315 -6.53 -7.81 -27.63
CA MET A 315 -5.74 -9.05 -27.64
C MET A 315 -5.63 -9.69 -29.02
N HIS A 316 -6.32 -9.14 -30.03
CA HIS A 316 -6.34 -9.59 -31.43
C HIS A 316 -6.68 -11.08 -31.63
N ARG A 317 -7.46 -11.65 -30.69
CA ARG A 317 -7.90 -13.06 -30.72
C ARG A 317 -9.16 -13.28 -29.91
N SER A 318 -9.87 -14.35 -30.23
CA SER A 318 -11.01 -14.81 -29.46
C SER A 318 -10.57 -15.73 -28.31
N TYR A 319 -11.29 -15.62 -27.19
CA TYR A 319 -11.08 -16.47 -26.02
C TYR A 319 -12.29 -17.36 -25.76
N PRO A 320 -12.12 -18.48 -25.03
CA PRO A 320 -13.25 -19.31 -24.62
C PRO A 320 -14.23 -18.52 -23.74
N ALA A 321 -15.50 -18.48 -24.13
CA ALA A 321 -16.59 -17.89 -23.34
C ALA A 321 -17.04 -18.83 -22.21
N THR A 322 -16.10 -19.35 -21.42
CA THR A 322 -16.42 -20.21 -20.27
C THR A 322 -16.45 -19.38 -18.97
N PRO A 323 -17.35 -19.69 -18.02
CA PRO A 323 -17.40 -18.98 -16.74
C PRO A 323 -16.06 -19.01 -15.99
N LEU A 324 -15.35 -20.13 -16.04
CA LEU A 324 -14.03 -20.28 -15.41
C LEU A 324 -12.99 -19.33 -16.02
N PHE A 325 -12.99 -19.18 -17.34
CA PHE A 325 -12.07 -18.30 -18.03
C PHE A 325 -12.38 -16.82 -17.73
N GLN A 326 -13.66 -16.44 -17.74
CA GLN A 326 -14.10 -15.10 -17.34
C GLN A 326 -13.69 -14.75 -15.91
N LYS A 327 -13.95 -15.64 -14.94
CA LYS A 327 -13.50 -15.46 -13.54
C LYS A 327 -11.97 -15.36 -13.42
N THR A 328 -11.23 -16.07 -14.27
CA THR A 328 -9.76 -15.96 -14.31
C THR A 328 -9.34 -14.55 -14.73
N LEU A 329 -9.92 -13.98 -15.78
CA LEU A 329 -9.61 -12.62 -16.23
C LEU A 329 -9.99 -11.56 -15.20
N GLN A 330 -11.15 -11.73 -14.56
CA GLN A 330 -11.59 -10.89 -13.44
C GLN A 330 -10.59 -10.93 -12.28
N SER A 331 -10.05 -12.11 -11.94
CA SER A 331 -9.01 -12.22 -10.90
C SER A 331 -7.68 -11.58 -11.31
N ILE A 332 -7.31 -11.60 -12.59
CA ILE A 332 -6.12 -10.91 -13.11
C ILE A 332 -6.27 -9.40 -12.99
N TRP A 333 -7.47 -8.86 -13.20
CA TRP A 333 -7.75 -7.45 -12.96
C TRP A 333 -7.40 -7.04 -11.53
N HIS A 334 -7.76 -7.85 -10.52
CA HIS A 334 -7.42 -7.57 -9.11
C HIS A 334 -5.93 -7.60 -8.83
N GLN A 335 -5.18 -8.47 -9.53
CA GLN A 335 -3.72 -8.52 -9.43
C GLN A 335 -3.08 -7.23 -9.95
N VAL A 336 -3.58 -6.69 -11.07
CA VAL A 336 -2.97 -5.55 -11.78
C VAL A 336 -3.50 -4.21 -11.29
N ASN A 337 -4.75 -4.12 -10.86
CA ASN A 337 -5.44 -2.86 -10.54
C ASN A 337 -4.67 -2.02 -9.50
N THR A 338 -4.20 -2.68 -8.42
CA THR A 338 -3.46 -2.01 -7.33
C THR A 338 -1.94 -2.18 -7.44
N ALA A 339 -1.45 -2.80 -8.51
CA ALA A 339 -0.02 -2.87 -8.81
C ALA A 339 0.44 -1.55 -9.42
N GLN A 340 1.68 -1.17 -9.13
CA GLN A 340 2.38 -0.03 -9.70
C GLN A 340 3.30 -0.45 -10.85
N GLU A 341 3.74 -1.71 -10.88
CA GLU A 341 4.45 -2.31 -12.01
C GLU A 341 4.04 -3.79 -12.20
N VAL A 342 4.25 -4.33 -13.40
CA VAL A 342 3.82 -5.68 -13.78
C VAL A 342 4.96 -6.46 -14.42
N PHE A 343 5.27 -7.63 -13.87
CA PHE A 343 6.19 -8.61 -14.45
C PHE A 343 5.41 -9.83 -14.92
N THR A 344 5.61 -10.20 -16.19
CA THR A 344 4.94 -11.33 -16.83
C THR A 344 5.96 -12.28 -17.45
N VAL A 345 5.79 -13.59 -17.26
CA VAL A 345 6.56 -14.61 -17.99
C VAL A 345 5.68 -15.27 -19.05
N GLY A 346 6.05 -15.19 -20.33
CA GLY A 346 5.21 -15.67 -21.42
C GLY A 346 5.94 -15.75 -22.77
N VAL A 347 5.21 -15.59 -23.86
CA VAL A 347 5.74 -15.53 -25.23
C VAL A 347 5.16 -14.28 -25.88
N LEU A 348 6.01 -13.39 -26.40
CA LEU A 348 5.58 -12.21 -27.16
C LEU A 348 5.30 -12.63 -28.60
N LEU A 349 4.09 -12.32 -29.05
CA LEU A 349 3.66 -12.59 -30.42
C LEU A 349 4.05 -11.45 -31.35
N GLU A 350 3.99 -11.71 -32.66
CA GLU A 350 4.29 -10.73 -33.71
C GLU A 350 3.34 -9.52 -33.67
N ASP A 351 2.12 -9.69 -33.17
CA ASP A 351 1.13 -8.63 -32.98
C ASP A 351 1.38 -7.75 -31.74
N GLY A 352 2.47 -7.99 -31.02
CA GLY A 352 2.86 -7.25 -29.82
C GLY A 352 2.12 -7.69 -28.55
N THR A 353 1.24 -8.68 -28.61
CA THR A 353 0.55 -9.22 -27.42
C THR A 353 1.30 -10.40 -26.81
N VAL A 354 1.09 -10.65 -25.52
CA VAL A 354 1.63 -11.84 -24.85
C VAL A 354 0.65 -13.00 -24.99
N LYS A 355 1.12 -14.21 -25.26
CA LYS A 355 0.28 -15.39 -25.47
C LYS A 355 -0.51 -15.82 -24.23
N GLY A 356 -1.78 -16.18 -24.43
CA GLY A 356 -2.65 -16.80 -23.42
C GLY A 356 -3.32 -15.83 -22.45
N GLY A 357 -4.01 -16.36 -21.43
CA GLY A 357 -4.70 -15.54 -20.41
C GLY A 357 -3.76 -14.66 -19.60
N THR A 358 -2.49 -15.05 -19.52
CA THR A 358 -1.41 -14.26 -18.93
C THR A 358 -1.21 -12.91 -19.63
N GLY A 359 -1.41 -12.85 -20.95
CA GLY A 359 -1.23 -11.61 -21.68
C GLY A 359 -2.25 -10.54 -21.34
N TRP A 360 -3.35 -10.91 -20.69
CA TRP A 360 -4.31 -9.95 -20.18
C TRP A 360 -3.70 -9.02 -19.12
N ALA A 361 -2.80 -9.54 -18.27
CA ALA A 361 -2.13 -8.71 -17.27
C ALA A 361 -1.21 -7.67 -17.91
N ALA A 362 -0.44 -8.08 -18.93
CA ALA A 362 0.43 -7.18 -19.69
C ALA A 362 -0.39 -6.12 -20.43
N GLU A 363 -1.54 -6.49 -20.99
CA GLU A 363 -2.43 -5.56 -21.68
C GLU A 363 -3.07 -4.53 -20.75
N LEU A 364 -3.59 -4.98 -19.59
CA LEU A 364 -4.10 -4.06 -18.56
C LEU A 364 -3.05 -3.05 -18.12
N ALA A 365 -1.80 -3.50 -17.94
CA ALA A 365 -0.69 -2.61 -17.59
C ALA A 365 -0.42 -1.58 -18.68
N ARG A 366 -0.40 -1.99 -19.96
CA ARG A 366 -0.23 -1.08 -21.12
C ARG A 366 -1.35 -0.04 -21.19
N VAL A 367 -2.61 -0.47 -21.08
CA VAL A 367 -3.79 0.42 -21.13
C VAL A 367 -3.77 1.43 -19.98
N TRP A 368 -3.34 1.01 -18.79
CA TRP A 368 -3.24 1.90 -17.62
C TRP A 368 -1.91 2.62 -17.50
N ASN A 369 -1.06 2.56 -18.53
CA ASN A 369 0.24 3.21 -18.59
C ASN A 369 1.13 2.89 -17.37
N LYS A 370 1.12 1.63 -16.92
CA LYS A 370 1.97 1.12 -15.85
C LYS A 370 3.24 0.51 -16.45
N PRO A 371 4.41 0.65 -15.81
CA PRO A 371 5.61 -0.09 -16.17
C PRO A 371 5.31 -1.60 -16.28
N VAL A 372 5.60 -2.18 -17.44
CA VAL A 372 5.35 -3.59 -17.72
C VAL A 372 6.58 -4.22 -18.34
N TYR A 373 6.92 -5.39 -17.81
CA TYR A 373 8.06 -6.20 -18.23
C TYR A 373 7.59 -7.60 -18.57
N VAL A 374 8.02 -8.10 -19.73
CA VAL A 374 7.71 -9.46 -20.19
C VAL A 374 9.01 -10.22 -20.39
N PHE A 375 9.18 -11.33 -19.69
CA PHE A 375 10.18 -12.33 -20.03
C PHE A 375 9.61 -13.23 -21.11
N ASP A 376 10.17 -13.14 -22.31
CA ASP A 376 9.83 -14.01 -23.43
C ASP A 376 10.64 -15.30 -23.33
N GLN A 377 9.96 -16.44 -23.12
CA GLN A 377 10.61 -17.75 -22.98
C GLN A 377 11.17 -18.31 -24.29
N GLU A 378 10.73 -17.84 -25.46
CA GLU A 378 11.29 -18.26 -26.75
C GLU A 378 12.55 -17.45 -27.07
N ARG A 379 12.55 -16.17 -26.72
CA ARG A 379 13.69 -15.26 -26.94
C ARG A 379 14.69 -15.25 -25.79
N ASN A 380 14.34 -15.82 -24.64
CA ASN A 380 15.13 -15.85 -23.41
C ASN A 380 15.62 -14.46 -22.97
N ALA A 381 14.74 -13.47 -23.04
CA ALA A 381 15.07 -12.09 -22.69
C ALA A 381 13.86 -11.37 -22.09
N TRP A 382 14.17 -10.38 -21.24
CA TRP A 382 13.20 -9.42 -20.75
C TRP A 382 12.98 -8.31 -21.78
N PHE A 383 11.73 -7.86 -21.88
CA PHE A 383 11.30 -6.73 -22.69
C PHE A 383 10.46 -5.79 -21.85
N SER A 384 10.66 -4.48 -21.99
CA SER A 384 9.82 -3.44 -21.40
C SER A 384 9.02 -2.73 -22.49
N TRP A 385 7.82 -2.26 -22.16
CA TRP A 385 7.00 -1.49 -23.08
C TRP A 385 7.39 -0.01 -23.02
N GLN A 386 7.90 0.54 -24.12
CA GLN A 386 8.33 1.93 -24.23
C GLN A 386 7.85 2.52 -25.56
N GLU A 387 7.28 3.72 -25.55
CA GLU A 387 6.90 4.46 -26.78
C GLU A 387 6.09 3.66 -27.82
N LYS A 388 5.25 2.72 -27.35
CA LYS A 388 4.44 1.79 -28.15
C LYS A 388 5.18 0.61 -28.77
N GLU A 389 6.37 0.29 -28.31
CA GLU A 389 7.16 -0.86 -28.76
C GLU A 389 7.73 -1.66 -27.58
N TRP A 390 8.02 -2.94 -27.83
CA TRP A 390 8.74 -3.79 -26.88
C TRP A 390 10.24 -3.62 -27.07
N VAL A 391 10.89 -2.98 -26.10
CA VAL A 391 12.34 -2.77 -26.08
C VAL A 391 12.98 -3.80 -25.18
N LYS A 392 14.07 -4.43 -25.61
CA LYS A 392 14.82 -5.38 -24.78
C LYS A 392 15.34 -4.66 -23.53
N GLU A 393 15.13 -5.27 -22.38
CA GLU A 393 15.54 -4.76 -21.07
C GLU A 393 16.49 -5.78 -20.43
N ASP A 394 17.78 -5.49 -20.33
CA ASP A 394 18.74 -6.52 -19.88
C ASP A 394 18.66 -6.78 -18.37
N ALA A 395 18.35 -5.75 -17.58
CA ALA A 395 18.40 -5.82 -16.13
C ALA A 395 17.21 -5.17 -15.42
N PRO A 396 15.98 -5.65 -15.64
CA PRO A 396 14.87 -5.16 -14.87
C PRO A 396 15.07 -5.46 -13.38
N VAL A 397 14.64 -4.52 -12.55
CA VAL A 397 14.58 -4.59 -11.09
C VAL A 397 13.18 -4.22 -10.64
N ILE A 398 12.73 -4.81 -9.53
CA ILE A 398 11.47 -4.48 -8.87
C ILE A 398 11.67 -3.14 -8.17
N LYS A 399 11.00 -2.11 -8.67
CA LYS A 399 11.10 -0.74 -8.14
C LYS A 399 9.90 -0.39 -7.27
N ALA A 400 8.75 -0.97 -7.60
CA ALA A 400 7.48 -0.57 -7.03
C ALA A 400 7.07 -1.51 -5.90
N ARG A 401 6.59 -0.93 -4.81
CA ARG A 401 6.27 -1.68 -3.59
C ARG A 401 5.16 -2.69 -3.77
N ARG A 402 4.20 -2.39 -4.65
CA ARG A 402 3.13 -3.31 -5.02
C ARG A 402 3.31 -3.63 -6.48
N PHE A 403 3.70 -4.86 -6.79
CA PHE A 403 3.92 -5.28 -8.16
C PHE A 403 3.19 -6.58 -8.46
N THR A 404 2.78 -6.75 -9.72
CA THR A 404 2.21 -8.02 -10.17
C THR A 404 3.32 -8.94 -10.65
N GLY A 405 3.28 -10.20 -10.21
CA GLY A 405 4.08 -11.28 -10.79
C GLY A 405 3.15 -12.36 -11.31
N THR A 406 3.01 -12.48 -12.63
CA THR A 406 2.16 -13.49 -13.27
C THR A 406 2.88 -14.13 -14.46
N GLY A 407 2.30 -15.17 -15.03
CA GLY A 407 2.95 -15.83 -16.15
C GLY A 407 2.23 -17.08 -16.66
N THR A 408 2.93 -17.77 -17.55
CA THR A 408 2.58 -19.10 -18.05
C THR A 408 2.53 -20.14 -16.94
N ARG A 409 1.67 -21.15 -17.13
CA ARG A 409 1.69 -22.38 -16.32
C ARG A 409 2.88 -23.28 -16.66
N TYR A 410 3.39 -23.19 -17.88
CA TYR A 410 4.52 -23.96 -18.39
C TYR A 410 5.79 -23.11 -18.33
N LEU A 411 6.30 -22.94 -17.11
CA LEU A 411 7.51 -22.16 -16.84
C LEU A 411 8.75 -22.97 -17.24
N SER A 412 9.55 -22.44 -18.17
CA SER A 412 10.84 -23.01 -18.56
C SER A 412 11.90 -22.82 -17.47
N ASP A 413 13.02 -23.54 -17.56
CA ASP A 413 14.13 -23.35 -16.63
C ASP A 413 14.75 -21.96 -16.78
N GLN A 414 14.81 -21.43 -18.00
CA GLN A 414 15.25 -20.06 -18.28
C GLN A 414 14.29 -19.02 -17.69
N GLY A 415 12.97 -19.24 -17.82
CA GLY A 415 11.97 -18.38 -17.20
C GLY A 415 12.05 -18.40 -15.67
N ARG A 416 12.34 -19.56 -15.07
CA ARG A 416 12.58 -19.68 -13.63
C ARG A 416 13.82 -18.90 -13.20
N ALA A 417 14.95 -19.10 -13.88
CA ALA A 417 16.19 -18.38 -13.62
C ALA A 417 16.00 -16.86 -13.74
N ALA A 418 15.30 -16.40 -14.78
CA ALA A 418 15.02 -14.98 -14.98
C ALA A 418 14.22 -14.33 -13.83
N VAL A 419 13.26 -15.07 -13.24
CA VAL A 419 12.53 -14.60 -12.05
C VAL A 419 13.43 -14.60 -10.82
N GLU A 420 14.25 -15.63 -10.62
CA GLU A 420 15.17 -15.70 -9.48
C GLU A 420 16.21 -14.55 -9.53
N GLU A 421 16.79 -14.30 -10.71
CA GLU A 421 17.73 -13.20 -10.97
C GLU A 421 17.07 -11.83 -10.80
N LEU A 422 15.81 -11.66 -11.22
CA LEU A 422 15.05 -10.43 -10.99
C LEU A 422 15.00 -10.08 -9.49
N PHE A 423 14.68 -11.06 -8.63
CA PHE A 423 14.62 -10.84 -7.19
C PHE A 423 16.02 -10.64 -6.58
N GLU A 424 17.01 -11.41 -7.03
CA GLU A 424 18.38 -11.27 -6.55
C GLU A 424 18.95 -9.88 -6.85
N ARG A 425 18.72 -9.35 -8.05
CA ARG A 425 19.13 -7.97 -8.39
C ARG A 425 18.38 -6.91 -7.60
N SER A 426 17.11 -7.17 -7.28
CA SER A 426 16.25 -6.20 -6.58
C SER A 426 16.52 -6.14 -5.08
N PHE A 427 16.75 -7.30 -4.45
CA PHE A 427 16.79 -7.43 -2.98
C PHE A 427 18.09 -8.01 -2.43
N GLY A 428 18.99 -8.49 -3.29
CA GLY A 428 20.31 -8.96 -2.90
C GLY A 428 21.15 -7.87 -2.24
N LYS A 429 22.02 -8.28 -1.32
CA LYS A 429 23.05 -7.38 -0.79
C LYS A 429 23.94 -6.95 -1.95
N GLN A 430 23.96 -5.65 -2.26
CA GLN A 430 25.02 -5.12 -3.11
C GLN A 430 26.27 -5.08 -2.23
N SER A 431 27.28 -5.87 -2.62
CA SER A 431 28.62 -5.85 -2.03
C SER A 431 29.31 -4.53 -2.25
#